data_AF-A0A8S0FH09-F1
#
_entry.id   AF-A0A8S0FH09-F1
#
_cell.length_a   1.000
_cell.length_b   1.000
_cell.length_c   1.000
_cell.angle_alpha   90.00
_cell.angle_beta   90.00
_cell.angle_gamma   90.00
#
_symmetry.space_group_name_H-M   'P 1'
#
loop_
_entity.id
_entity.type
_entity.pdbx_description
1 polymer ?
#
loop_
_entity_poly.entity_id
_entity_poly.type
_entity_poly.pdbx_seq_one_letter_code
_entity_poly.pdbx_strand_id
1 'polypeptide(L)'
;MFEFWDWVGGRYSLWSAIGLSIVLSIGFDNFVELLSGAHAMDKHFSTTPAEKNLPVLLALIGIWYNNFFGAETEAILPYDQYMHRFAAYFQQGNMESNGKYVDRNGKVVDYQTGPIIWGEPGTNGQHAICS
;
A
#
# COMPACT_ATOMS: atom_id res chain seq x y z
N MET A 1 3.20 19.30 21.95
CA MET A 1 2.88 19.16 20.51
C MET A 1 3.68 17.97 20.02
N PHE A 2 3.05 17.01 19.32
CA PHE A 2 3.77 15.87 18.74
C PHE A 2 4.08 16.23 17.28
N GLU A 3 5.35 16.47 16.99
CA GLU A 3 5.80 16.94 15.68
C GLU A 3 6.13 15.78 14.75
N PHE A 4 6.03 16.04 13.45
CA PHE A 4 6.56 15.19 12.38
C PHE A 4 7.09 16.11 11.27
N TRP A 5 7.83 15.55 10.32
CA TRP A 5 8.60 16.32 9.35
C TRP A 5 7.98 16.33 7.95
N ASP A 6 8.42 17.27 7.12
CA ASP A 6 7.98 17.50 5.74
C ASP A 6 8.21 16.29 4.80
N TRP A 7 9.25 15.51 5.06
CA TRP A 7 9.55 14.27 4.33
C TRP A 7 8.60 13.11 4.67
N VAL A 8 7.74 13.25 5.69
CA VAL A 8 6.71 12.26 6.03
C VAL A 8 5.45 12.55 5.22
N GLY A 9 5.31 11.87 4.09
CA GLY A 9 4.10 11.97 3.27
C GLY A 9 2.86 11.48 4.05
N GLY A 10 1.73 12.18 3.92
CA GLY A 10 0.51 11.89 4.70
C GLY A 10 0.05 10.43 4.63
N ARG A 11 0.06 9.83 3.44
CA ARG A 11 -0.29 8.41 3.21
C ARG A 11 0.76 7.39 3.68
N TYR A 12 1.91 7.86 4.16
CA TYR A 12 2.97 7.05 4.78
C TYR A 12 3.23 7.48 6.24
N SER A 13 2.31 8.24 6.84
CA SER A 13 2.56 8.91 8.12
C SER A 13 2.21 8.11 9.37
N LEU A 14 1.57 6.95 9.25
CA LEU A 14 1.09 6.18 10.42
C LEU A 14 2.21 5.80 11.40
N TRP A 15 3.45 5.68 10.91
CA TRP A 15 4.63 5.34 11.68
C TRP A 15 5.21 6.52 12.49
N SER A 16 4.70 7.73 12.24
CA SER A 16 5.14 8.97 12.89
C SER A 16 4.29 9.31 14.12
N ALA A 17 4.39 10.55 14.61
CA ALA A 17 3.52 11.12 15.64
C ALA A 17 2.01 10.96 15.35
N ILE A 18 1.61 10.83 14.08
CA ILE A 18 0.22 10.57 13.68
C ILE A 18 -0.30 9.23 14.25
N GLY A 19 0.59 8.25 14.46
CA GLY A 19 0.27 6.95 15.06
C GLY A 19 -0.04 6.98 16.56
N LEU A 20 -0.03 8.15 17.22
CA LEU A 20 -0.26 8.26 18.67
C LEU A 20 -1.59 7.64 19.12
N SER A 21 -2.66 7.74 18.31
CA SER A 21 -3.94 7.09 18.62
C SER A 21 -3.84 5.57 18.64
N ILE A 22 -2.99 4.99 17.80
CA ILE A 22 -2.71 3.54 17.77
C ILE A 22 -1.96 3.16 19.05
N VAL A 23 -0.91 3.91 19.41
CA VAL A 23 -0.15 3.71 20.66
C VAL A 23 -1.07 3.71 21.88
N LEU A 24 -2.03 4.65 21.95
CA LEU A 24 -2.99 4.72 23.05
C LEU A 24 -3.99 3.55 23.06
N SER A 25 -4.26 2.94 21.91
CA SER A 25 -5.23 1.85 21.76
C SER A 25 -4.61 0.48 22.08
N ILE A 26 -3.42 0.20 21.56
CA ILE A 26 -2.77 -1.13 21.67
C ILE A 26 -1.58 -1.14 22.64
N GLY A 27 -1.19 0.00 23.19
CA GLY A 27 0.01 0.13 24.03
C GLY A 27 1.29 0.36 23.23
N PHE A 28 2.30 0.90 23.91
CA PHE A 28 3.57 1.27 23.27
C PHE A 28 4.36 0.06 22.77
N ASP A 29 4.42 -1.02 23.55
CA ASP A 29 5.19 -2.22 23.19
C ASP A 29 4.66 -2.85 21.89
N ASN A 30 3.34 -2.99 21.75
CA ASN A 30 2.71 -3.50 20.53
C ASN A 30 2.94 -2.55 19.33
N PHE A 31 3.00 -1.23 19.57
CA PHE A 31 3.35 -0.28 18.50
C PHE A 31 4.82 -0.43 18.08
N VAL A 32 5.74 -0.68 19.02
CA VAL A 32 7.15 -0.96 18.69
C VAL A 32 7.29 -2.26 17.90
N GLU A 33 6.50 -3.29 18.19
CA GLU A 33 6.46 -4.51 17.38
C GLU A 33 5.99 -4.22 15.95
N LEU A 34 4.95 -3.40 15.79
CA LEU A 34 4.48 -2.93 14.47
C LEU A 34 5.59 -2.20 13.70
N LEU A 35 6.29 -1.26 14.34
CA LEU A 35 7.43 -0.54 13.73
C LEU A 35 8.57 -1.51 13.35
N SER A 36 8.84 -2.49 14.20
CA SER A 36 9.90 -3.47 13.98
C SER A 36 9.59 -4.39 12.80
N GLY A 37 8.32 -4.77 12.63
CA GLY A 37 7.84 -5.51 11.46
C GLY A 37 8.01 -4.72 10.17
N ALA A 38 7.68 -3.42 10.17
CA ALA A 38 7.90 -2.54 9.03
C ALA A 38 9.39 -2.43 8.69
N HIS A 39 10.25 -2.20 9.69
CA HIS A 39 11.70 -2.12 9.50
C HIS A 39 12.30 -3.42 8.95
N ALA A 40 11.79 -4.58 9.38
CA ALA A 40 12.21 -5.87 8.83
C ALA A 40 11.88 -5.98 7.33
N MET A 41 10.70 -5.51 6.90
CA MET A 41 10.33 -5.46 5.49
C MET A 41 11.15 -4.44 4.71
N ASP A 42 11.49 -3.28 5.28
CA ASP A 42 12.38 -2.29 4.66
C ASP A 42 13.78 -2.86 4.41
N LYS A 43 14.31 -3.62 5.38
CA LYS A 43 15.59 -4.32 5.23
C LYS A 43 15.52 -5.39 4.13
N HIS A 44 14.45 -6.17 4.08
CA HIS A 44 14.21 -7.13 3.00
C HIS A 44 14.18 -6.43 1.64
N PHE A 45 13.43 -5.34 1.52
CA PHE A 45 13.31 -4.57 0.29
C PHE A 45 14.66 -4.00 -0.18
N SER A 46 15.47 -3.48 0.74
CA SER A 46 16.74 -2.83 0.41
C SER A 46 17.91 -3.78 0.13
N THR A 47 17.90 -5.00 0.69
CA THR A 47 19.06 -5.90 0.66
C THR A 47 18.85 -7.18 -0.15
N THR A 48 17.60 -7.61 -0.37
CA THR A 48 17.31 -8.86 -1.07
C THR A 48 17.41 -8.69 -2.59
N PRO A 49 18.06 -9.62 -3.31
CA PRO A 49 18.11 -9.62 -4.78
C PRO A 49 16.70 -9.55 -5.40
N ALA A 50 16.56 -8.82 -6.51
CA ALA A 50 15.27 -8.47 -7.09
C ALA A 50 14.38 -9.71 -7.37
N GLU A 51 14.97 -10.81 -7.83
CA GLU A 51 14.30 -12.08 -8.13
C GLU A 51 13.73 -12.81 -6.89
N LYS A 52 14.09 -12.38 -5.69
CA LYS A 52 13.58 -12.90 -4.41
C LYS A 52 12.93 -11.81 -3.54
N ASN A 53 12.82 -10.59 -4.07
CA ASN A 53 12.37 -9.43 -3.33
C ASN A 53 10.85 -9.29 -3.46
N LEU A 54 10.14 -9.47 -2.34
CA LEU A 54 8.69 -9.60 -2.33
C LEU A 54 7.99 -8.33 -2.86
N PRO A 55 8.28 -7.12 -2.35
CA PRO A 55 7.74 -5.88 -2.93
C PRO A 55 8.05 -5.70 -4.42
N VAL A 56 9.27 -6.04 -4.86
CA VAL A 56 9.66 -5.90 -6.28
C VAL A 56 8.86 -6.84 -7.16
N LEU A 57 8.75 -8.11 -6.78
CA LEU A 57 7.98 -9.10 -7.52
C LEU A 57 6.49 -8.73 -7.60
N LEU A 58 5.89 -8.27 -6.49
CA LEU A 58 4.51 -7.80 -6.48
C LEU A 58 4.31 -6.59 -7.41
N ALA A 59 5.23 -5.62 -7.38
CA ALA A 59 5.18 -4.47 -8.29
C ALA A 59 5.30 -4.87 -9.76
N LEU A 60 6.17 -5.83 -10.09
CA LEU A 60 6.34 -6.34 -11.45
C LEU A 60 5.10 -7.09 -11.95
N ILE A 61 4.44 -7.86 -11.09
CA ILE A 61 3.16 -8.50 -11.42
C ILE A 61 2.09 -7.45 -11.72
N GLY A 62 2.01 -6.39 -10.92
CA GLY A 62 1.11 -5.26 -11.17
C GLY A 62 1.37 -4.60 -12.53
N ILE A 63 2.63 -4.28 -12.83
CA ILE A 63 3.05 -3.74 -14.15
C ILE A 63 2.69 -4.71 -15.27
N TRP A 64 2.91 -6.01 -15.08
CA TRP A 64 2.61 -7.02 -16.08
C TRP A 64 1.12 -7.02 -16.46
N TYR A 65 0.23 -7.08 -15.48
CA TYR A 65 -1.21 -7.07 -15.76
C TYR A 65 -1.71 -5.71 -16.25
N ASN A 66 -1.20 -4.62 -15.69
CA ASN A 66 -1.65 -3.28 -16.06
C ASN A 66 -1.18 -2.88 -17.46
N ASN A 67 0.11 -2.99 -17.76
CA ASN A 67 0.67 -2.50 -19.02
C ASN A 67 0.60 -3.49 -20.18
N PHE A 68 0.57 -4.81 -19.93
CA PHE A 68 0.55 -5.81 -21.00
C PHE A 68 -0.84 -6.47 -21.18
N PHE A 69 -1.62 -6.61 -20.11
CA PHE A 69 -2.97 -7.18 -20.18
C PHE A 69 -4.10 -6.12 -20.12
N GLY A 70 -3.76 -4.86 -19.90
CA GLY A 70 -4.74 -3.77 -19.82
C GLY A 70 -5.64 -3.83 -18.58
N ALA A 71 -5.20 -4.50 -17.51
CA ALA A 71 -5.96 -4.53 -16.26
C ALA A 71 -5.90 -3.17 -15.56
N GLU A 72 -7.01 -2.42 -15.61
CA GLU A 72 -7.09 -1.08 -15.03
C GLU A 72 -7.31 -1.07 -13.51
N THR A 73 -7.67 -2.22 -12.92
CA THR A 73 -8.04 -2.31 -11.50
C THR A 73 -7.32 -3.44 -10.78
N GLU A 74 -7.07 -3.27 -9.49
CA GLU A 74 -6.49 -4.28 -8.61
C GLU A 74 -7.37 -4.42 -7.35
N ALA A 75 -7.81 -5.65 -7.08
CA ALA A 75 -8.69 -5.96 -5.96
C ALA A 75 -7.89 -6.47 -4.74
N ILE A 76 -8.08 -5.85 -3.58
CA ILE A 76 -7.47 -6.27 -2.30
C ILE A 76 -8.55 -6.92 -1.45
N LEU A 77 -8.50 -8.25 -1.32
CA LEU A 77 -9.55 -9.06 -0.69
C LEU A 77 -9.00 -9.83 0.54
N PRO A 78 -8.81 -9.16 1.70
CA PRO A 78 -8.30 -9.83 2.88
C PRO A 78 -9.36 -10.77 3.47
N TYR A 79 -8.98 -12.02 3.78
CA TYR A 79 -9.85 -12.99 4.45
C TYR A 79 -9.84 -12.79 5.97
N ASP A 80 -10.04 -11.55 6.41
CA ASP A 80 -10.06 -11.15 7.81
C ASP A 80 -10.93 -9.89 7.98
N GLN A 81 -11.93 -9.96 8.87
CA GLN A 81 -12.86 -8.86 9.11
C GLN A 81 -12.21 -7.67 9.82
N TYR A 82 -11.15 -7.87 10.61
CA TYR A 82 -10.38 -6.77 11.19
C TYR A 82 -9.69 -5.93 10.11
N MET A 83 -9.42 -6.53 8.93
CA MET A 83 -8.84 -5.85 7.78
C MET A 83 -9.87 -5.14 6.87
N HIS A 84 -11.11 -4.92 7.33
CA HIS A 84 -12.14 -4.24 6.52
C HIS A 84 -11.76 -2.82 6.03
N ARG A 85 -10.82 -2.13 6.69
CA ARG A 85 -10.29 -0.82 6.23
C ARG A 85 -8.97 -0.91 5.46
N PHE A 86 -8.43 -2.11 5.28
CA PHE A 86 -7.12 -2.31 4.65
C PHE A 86 -7.13 -1.88 3.18
N ALA A 87 -8.14 -2.30 2.41
CA ALA A 87 -8.29 -1.89 1.01
C ALA A 87 -8.42 -0.35 0.90
N ALA A 88 -9.20 0.29 1.78
CA ALA A 88 -9.37 1.74 1.79
C ALA A 88 -8.06 2.49 2.11
N TYR A 89 -7.23 1.96 3.01
CA TYR A 89 -5.90 2.52 3.29
C TYR A 89 -4.99 2.47 2.04
N PHE A 90 -4.95 1.31 1.36
CA PHE A 90 -4.17 1.17 0.12
C PHE A 90 -4.75 1.93 -1.07
N GLN A 91 -6.04 2.22 -1.06
CA GLN A 91 -6.66 3.07 -2.08
C GLN A 91 -6.00 4.45 -2.11
N GLN A 92 -5.85 5.08 -0.95
CA GLN A 92 -5.09 6.32 -0.85
C GLN A 92 -3.60 6.09 -1.14
N GLY A 93 -3.00 5.05 -0.54
CA GLY A 93 -1.57 4.78 -0.66
C GLY A 93 -1.08 4.58 -2.10
N ASN A 94 -1.84 3.85 -2.92
CA ASN A 94 -1.47 3.53 -4.30
C ASN A 94 -1.98 4.61 -5.28
N MET A 95 -3.28 4.90 -5.28
CA MET A 95 -3.88 5.77 -6.31
C MET A 95 -3.35 7.21 -6.21
N GLU A 96 -3.15 7.75 -5.00
CA GLU A 96 -2.59 9.10 -4.82
C GLU A 96 -1.10 9.15 -5.18
N SER A 97 -0.37 8.05 -5.01
CA SER A 97 1.05 7.95 -5.39
C SER A 97 1.23 7.85 -6.90
N ASN A 98 0.54 6.89 -7.51
CA ASN A 98 0.83 6.39 -8.86
C ASN A 98 -0.19 6.83 -9.91
N GLY A 99 -1.34 7.39 -9.52
CA GLY A 99 -2.33 7.98 -10.43
C GLY A 99 -1.83 9.30 -11.03
N LYS A 100 -0.73 9.21 -11.80
CA LYS A 100 -0.02 10.32 -12.40
C LYS A 100 0.07 10.11 -13.91
N TYR A 101 0.25 11.22 -14.64
CA TYR A 101 0.33 11.20 -16.10
C TYR A 101 1.62 11.85 -16.63
N VAL A 102 2.53 12.27 -15.74
CA VAL A 102 3.81 12.90 -16.09
C VAL A 102 4.95 12.10 -15.48
N ASP A 103 5.95 11.76 -16.28
CA ASP A 103 7.13 11.03 -15.85
C ASP A 103 8.12 11.92 -15.07
N ARG A 104 9.22 11.32 -14.59
CA ARG A 104 10.26 12.03 -13.84
C ARG A 104 11.03 13.06 -14.68
N ASN A 105 10.90 13.03 -16.01
CA ASN A 105 11.52 13.97 -16.93
C ASN A 105 10.57 15.11 -17.33
N GLY A 106 9.36 15.15 -16.77
CA GLY A 106 8.35 16.16 -17.10
C GLY A 106 7.59 15.89 -18.39
N LYS A 107 7.67 14.68 -18.95
CA LYS A 107 6.95 14.29 -20.17
C LYS A 107 5.65 13.58 -19.83
N VAL A 108 4.60 13.86 -20.61
CA VAL A 108 3.35 13.11 -20.53
C VAL A 108 3.59 11.67 -20.98
N VAL A 109 3.11 10.72 -20.18
CA VAL A 109 3.22 9.28 -20.48
C VAL A 109 2.07 8.83 -21.39
N ASP A 110 2.35 7.86 -22.25
CA ASP A 110 1.40 7.22 -23.17
C ASP A 110 1.00 5.80 -22.73
N TYR A 111 1.44 5.38 -21.54
CA TYR A 111 1.15 4.10 -20.92
C TYR A 111 0.31 4.25 -19.64
N GLN A 112 -0.35 3.17 -19.25
CA GLN A 112 -1.14 3.09 -18.00
C GLN A 112 -0.23 3.20 -16.76
N THR A 113 -0.65 3.94 -15.74
CA THR A 113 0.15 4.18 -14.52
C THR A 113 -0.41 3.43 -13.31
N GLY A 114 -0.98 4.13 -12.33
CA GLY A 114 -1.56 3.50 -11.14
C GLY A 114 -2.90 2.83 -11.44
N PRO A 115 -3.14 1.59 -11.00
CA PRO A 115 -4.44 0.95 -11.12
C PRO A 115 -5.46 1.56 -10.15
N ILE A 116 -6.74 1.34 -10.43
CA ILE A 116 -7.83 1.63 -9.49
C ILE A 116 -7.85 0.53 -8.43
N ILE A 117 -7.61 0.91 -7.17
CA ILE A 117 -7.67 -0.01 -6.03
C ILE A 117 -9.08 -0.05 -5.45
N TRP A 118 -9.58 -1.25 -5.20
CA TRP A 118 -10.85 -1.51 -4.53
C TRP A 118 -10.81 -2.84 -3.79
N GLY A 119 -11.80 -3.12 -2.94
CA GLY A 119 -11.92 -4.42 -2.28
C GLY A 119 -12.73 -4.40 -0.99
N GLU A 120 -13.19 -5.57 -0.59
CA GLU A 120 -13.94 -5.85 0.64
C GLU A 120 -13.37 -7.12 1.29
N PRO A 121 -13.47 -7.29 2.62
CA PRO A 121 -13.01 -8.50 3.27
C PRO A 121 -13.82 -9.73 2.83
N GLY A 122 -13.18 -10.89 2.78
CA GLY A 122 -13.83 -12.18 2.56
C GLY A 122 -14.54 -12.67 3.84
N THR A 123 -15.72 -13.28 3.77
CA THR A 123 -16.48 -13.72 2.58
C THR A 123 -17.47 -12.67 2.04
N ASN A 124 -17.56 -11.47 2.63
CA ASN A 124 -18.50 -10.44 2.18
C ASN A 124 -18.30 -10.08 0.71
N GLY A 125 -17.04 -9.93 0.27
CA GLY A 125 -16.73 -9.69 -1.15
C GLY A 125 -17.20 -10.80 -2.10
N GLN A 126 -17.28 -12.05 -1.62
CA GLN A 126 -17.78 -13.19 -2.42
C GLN A 126 -19.28 -13.08 -2.71
N HIS A 127 -20.03 -12.45 -1.81
CA HIS A 127 -21.49 -12.29 -1.93
C HIS A 127 -21.93 -10.91 -2.45
N ALA A 128 -20.98 -10.00 -2.68
CA ALA A 128 -21.27 -8.62 -3.11
C ALA A 128 -20.74 -8.31 -4.51
N ILE A 129 -19.57 -8.84 -4.89
CA ILE A 129 -18.86 -8.41 -6.10
C ILE A 129 -18.44 -9.59 -6.98
N CYS A 130 -18.14 -10.76 -6.39
CA CYS A 130 -17.80 -11.97 -7.15
C CYS A 130 -19.02 -12.82 -7.55
N SER A 131 -20.24 -12.41 -7.17
CA SER A 131 -21.52 -13.08 -7.48
C SER A 131 -22.12 -12.58 -8.79
#